data_AF-A0A1G0B002-F1
#
_entry.id   AF-A0A1G0B002-F1
#
_cell.length_a   1.000
_cell.length_b   1.000
_cell.length_c   1.000
_cell.angle_alpha   90.00
_cell.angle_beta   90.00
_cell.angle_gamma   90.00
#
_symmetry.space_group_name_H-M   'P 1'
#
loop_
_entity.id
_entity.type
_entity.pdbx_description
1 polymer ?
#
loop_
_entity_poly.entity_id
_entity_poly.type
_entity_poly.pdbx_seq_one_letter_code
_entity_poly.pdbx_strand_id
1 'polypeptide(L)'
;MKKILFIILSVSLFSCSNDEDAAPSVIETSDFTNALPLNNGNYWTYDVMGTTTTRDSLYISGDTIIAPNTYKKFKNKNNVATGFYCTSVNNNGVRKDGGKLLLSGDFSFGLGASLPVGLDLNLVDFIIFKEYATSGEVLNEKSGSFSQDFNGVPLTVEYKLKSIGGENFANYSSPNGDPYTNVKSTKIILNLKVTTTQVFAGIPVTITVLAPQDVVTSTQYIAKNIGVVYTNTLTTYTLDSTAATTLGVPPTNTQTQEEFLDTFLVN
;
A
#
# COMPACT_ATOMS: atom_id res chain seq x y z
N MET A 1 6.55 2.72 84.58
CA MET A 1 7.20 3.45 83.46
C MET A 1 6.90 2.71 82.17
N LYS A 2 6.37 3.43 81.17
CA LYS A 2 6.01 2.94 79.83
C LYS A 2 7.20 2.29 79.12
N LYS A 3 6.99 1.10 78.53
CA LYS A 3 7.50 0.74 77.18
C LYS A 3 6.49 -0.19 76.52
N ILE A 4 5.76 0.35 75.56
CA ILE A 4 4.87 -0.37 74.64
C ILE A 4 5.76 -0.87 73.51
N LEU A 5 5.73 -2.18 73.22
CA LEU A 5 6.29 -2.76 72.01
C LEU A 5 5.15 -3.44 71.25
N PHE A 6 4.77 -2.85 70.12
CA PHE A 6 3.77 -3.36 69.19
C PHE A 6 4.39 -4.45 68.32
N ILE A 7 3.80 -5.64 68.33
CA ILE A 7 3.96 -6.68 67.30
C ILE A 7 2.57 -6.91 66.73
N ILE A 8 2.33 -6.48 65.50
CA ILE A 8 1.14 -6.85 64.73
C ILE A 8 1.61 -7.92 63.75
N LEU A 9 1.22 -9.16 64.04
CA LEU A 9 1.37 -10.32 63.18
C LEU A 9 0.19 -10.35 62.20
N SER A 10 0.55 -10.44 60.94
CA SER A 10 -0.32 -10.58 59.78
C SER A 10 -1.04 -11.93 59.71
N VAL A 11 -2.13 -11.92 58.94
CA VAL A 11 -2.81 -13.01 58.22
C VAL A 11 -4.09 -13.54 58.87
N SER A 12 -5.21 -13.10 58.31
CA SER A 12 -6.29 -14.02 57.94
C SER A 12 -7.02 -13.46 56.71
N LEU A 13 -6.99 -14.29 55.67
CA LEU A 13 -7.64 -14.12 54.37
C LEU A 13 -9.15 -14.26 54.57
N PHE A 14 -9.92 -13.26 54.14
CA PHE A 14 -11.32 -13.43 53.79
C PHE A 14 -11.52 -13.05 52.32
N SER A 15 -12.10 -14.01 51.62
CA SER A 15 -12.45 -14.05 50.20
C SER A 15 -13.71 -13.23 49.91
N CYS A 16 -13.98 -13.11 48.60
CA CYS A 16 -15.13 -12.51 47.92
C CYS A 16 -15.05 -10.99 47.80
N SER A 17 -15.40 -10.37 46.68
CA SER A 17 -15.91 -10.81 45.37
C SER A 17 -16.29 -9.48 44.71
N ASN A 18 -15.71 -9.17 43.56
CA ASN A 18 -16.35 -8.48 42.44
C ASN A 18 -15.21 -8.11 41.48
N ASP A 19 -14.80 -9.06 40.65
CA ASP A 19 -14.03 -8.74 39.47
C ASP A 19 -15.04 -8.18 38.47
N GLU A 20 -15.11 -6.85 38.42
CA GLU A 20 -15.67 -6.15 37.29
C GLU A 20 -14.85 -6.56 36.06
N ASP A 21 -15.55 -7.08 35.05
CA ASP A 21 -15.02 -7.42 33.73
C ASP A 21 -14.28 -6.20 33.15
N ALA A 22 -12.99 -6.09 33.47
CA ALA A 22 -12.07 -5.30 32.68
C ALA A 22 -12.00 -6.01 31.33
N ALA A 23 -12.67 -5.42 30.34
CA ALA A 23 -12.50 -5.75 28.94
C ALA A 23 -11.00 -5.98 28.69
N PRO A 24 -10.61 -7.06 28.00
CA PRO A 24 -9.21 -7.37 27.82
C PRO A 24 -8.54 -6.14 27.22
N SER A 25 -7.61 -5.54 27.98
CA SER A 25 -6.71 -4.54 27.44
C SER A 25 -6.05 -5.20 26.24
N VAL A 26 -6.36 -4.73 25.03
CA VAL A 26 -5.67 -5.14 23.82
C VAL A 26 -4.20 -4.84 24.09
N ILE A 27 -3.42 -5.89 24.35
CA ILE A 27 -1.98 -5.79 24.28
C ILE A 27 -1.71 -5.58 22.79
N GLU A 28 -1.61 -4.32 22.39
CA GLU A 28 -0.94 -3.92 21.15
C GLU A 28 0.47 -4.50 21.25
N THR A 29 0.71 -5.68 20.67
CA THR A 29 2.05 -6.23 20.58
C THR A 29 2.81 -5.36 19.58
N SER A 30 3.47 -4.33 20.08
CA SER A 30 4.10 -3.23 19.35
C SER A 30 5.38 -3.58 18.59
N ASP A 31 5.63 -4.85 18.26
CA ASP A 31 6.91 -5.27 17.69
C ASP A 31 6.83 -5.62 16.19
N PHE A 32 6.84 -4.57 15.36
CA PHE A 32 7.54 -4.57 14.06
C PHE A 32 8.30 -3.23 13.86
N THR A 33 8.95 -2.75 14.92
CA THR A 33 9.37 -1.35 15.19
C THR A 33 10.18 -0.57 14.14
N ASN A 34 10.59 -1.17 13.02
CA ASN A 34 11.25 -0.45 11.93
C ASN A 34 11.11 -1.16 10.58
N ALA A 35 9.87 -1.34 10.11
CA ALA A 35 9.58 -1.93 8.79
C ALA A 35 10.33 -1.27 7.63
N LEU A 36 10.33 0.07 7.64
CA LEU A 36 11.00 0.91 6.67
C LEU A 36 11.76 2.01 7.42
N PRO A 37 13.08 1.93 7.53
CA PRO A 37 13.90 2.98 8.13
C PRO A 37 13.79 4.28 7.33
N LEU A 38 13.34 5.35 7.98
CA LEU A 38 13.05 6.63 7.35
C LEU A 38 14.17 7.66 7.61
N ASN A 39 15.43 7.28 7.42
CA ASN A 39 16.58 8.17 7.59
C ASN A 39 16.98 8.81 6.26
N ASN A 40 17.39 10.08 6.30
CA ASN A 40 17.85 10.78 5.09
C ASN A 40 19.08 10.06 4.51
N GLY A 41 19.13 9.93 3.18
CA GLY A 41 20.22 9.23 2.51
C GLY A 41 20.08 7.70 2.47
N ASN A 42 19.08 7.12 3.13
CA ASN A 42 18.73 5.72 2.89
C ASN A 42 18.37 5.52 1.41
N TYR A 43 18.83 4.42 0.82
CA TYR A 43 18.51 4.07 -0.55
C TYR A 43 18.32 2.58 -0.75
N TRP A 44 17.59 2.25 -1.83
CA TRP A 44 17.35 0.90 -2.32
C TRP A 44 17.44 0.92 -3.83
N THR A 45 17.97 -0.15 -4.41
CA THR A 45 17.94 -0.40 -5.85
C THR A 45 17.26 -1.72 -6.11
N TYR A 46 16.45 -1.76 -7.17
CA TYR A 46 15.65 -2.92 -7.52
C TYR A 46 15.94 -3.36 -8.94
N ASP A 47 16.01 -4.67 -9.14
CA ASP A 47 15.88 -5.27 -10.46
C ASP A 47 14.39 -5.48 -10.73
N VAL A 48 13.88 -4.80 -11.76
CA VAL A 48 12.46 -4.81 -12.13
C VAL A 48 12.29 -5.70 -13.35
N MET A 49 11.53 -6.78 -13.19
CA MET A 49 11.22 -7.76 -14.23
C MET A 49 9.74 -7.63 -14.62
N GLY A 50 9.46 -7.26 -15.87
CA GLY A 50 8.10 -7.21 -16.40
C GLY A 50 8.12 -7.45 -17.90
N THR A 51 7.36 -6.65 -18.66
CA THR A 51 7.46 -6.64 -20.13
C THR A 51 8.87 -6.30 -20.63
N THR A 52 9.59 -5.48 -19.86
CA THR A 52 11.02 -5.21 -20.02
C THR A 52 11.73 -5.33 -18.69
N THR A 53 12.97 -5.82 -18.70
CA THR A 53 13.83 -5.78 -17.52
C THR A 53 14.51 -4.42 -17.40
N THR A 54 14.38 -3.79 -16.24
CA THR A 54 14.98 -2.48 -15.95
C THR A 54 15.60 -2.47 -14.57
N ARG A 55 16.38 -1.43 -14.28
CA ARG A 55 16.90 -1.18 -12.93
C ARG A 55 16.29 0.10 -12.39
N ASP A 56 15.74 0.00 -11.19
CA ASP A 56 15.10 1.10 -10.49
C ASP A 56 15.87 1.46 -9.21
N SER A 57 15.64 2.65 -8.70
CA SER A 57 16.29 3.14 -7.50
C SER A 57 15.44 4.15 -6.78
N LEU A 58 15.51 4.11 -5.46
CA LEU A 58 14.72 4.93 -4.57
C LEU A 58 15.61 5.40 -3.43
N TYR A 59 15.49 6.67 -3.05
CA TYR A 59 16.20 7.23 -1.90
C TYR A 59 15.36 8.26 -1.14
N ILE A 60 15.70 8.43 0.14
CA ILE A 60 15.10 9.46 0.98
C ILE A 60 15.91 10.75 0.85
N SER A 61 15.31 11.74 0.21
CA SER A 61 15.96 13.01 -0.13
C SER A 61 16.00 14.04 1.02
N GLY A 62 15.14 13.87 2.03
CA GLY A 62 15.01 14.82 3.14
C GLY A 62 13.58 14.88 3.66
N ASP A 63 13.30 15.94 4.41
CA ASP A 63 11.95 16.25 4.89
C ASP A 63 11.16 17.05 3.85
N THR A 64 9.83 16.84 3.82
CA THR A 64 8.87 17.68 3.14
C THR A 64 7.70 17.95 4.06
N ILE A 65 7.12 19.15 3.98
CA ILE A 65 5.94 19.51 4.74
C ILE A 65 4.74 19.37 3.81
N ILE A 66 3.78 18.54 4.20
CA ILE A 66 2.44 18.49 3.59
C ILE A 66 1.51 18.80 4.76
N ALA A 67 1.08 20.05 4.84
CA ALA A 67 0.49 20.60 6.05
C ALA A 67 -0.68 19.73 6.56
N PRO A 68 -0.75 19.42 7.87
CA PRO A 68 0.10 19.95 8.95
C PRO A 68 1.36 19.12 9.26
N ASN A 69 1.59 18.02 8.56
CA ASN A 69 2.56 16.99 8.96
C ASN A 69 3.90 17.14 8.23
N THR A 70 4.95 16.59 8.84
CA THR A 70 6.27 16.41 8.21
C THR A 70 6.42 14.97 7.73
N TYR A 71 6.96 14.80 6.54
CA TYR A 71 7.16 13.52 5.86
C TYR A 71 8.59 13.39 5.38
N LYS A 72 9.05 12.16 5.18
CA LYS A 72 10.24 11.89 4.37
C LYS A 72 9.89 11.89 2.90
N LYS A 73 10.61 12.68 2.12
CA LYS A 73 10.43 12.80 0.67
C LYS A 73 11.23 11.72 -0.04
N PHE A 74 10.51 10.79 -0.66
CA PHE A 74 11.07 9.76 -1.52
C PHE A 74 11.31 10.31 -2.92
N LYS A 75 12.42 9.90 -3.54
CA LYS A 75 12.79 10.28 -4.90
C LYS A 75 13.50 9.13 -5.60
N ASN A 76 13.36 9.09 -6.92
CA ASN A 76 14.14 8.19 -7.77
C ASN A 76 15.34 8.90 -8.36
N LYS A 77 16.40 8.14 -8.65
CA LYS A 77 17.56 8.67 -9.38
C LYS A 77 17.10 9.21 -10.74
N ASN A 78 17.52 10.43 -11.07
CA ASN A 78 17.12 11.14 -12.29
C ASN A 78 15.61 11.30 -12.50
N ASN A 79 14.79 11.12 -11.44
CA ASN A 79 13.34 11.16 -11.51
C ASN A 79 12.73 10.12 -12.49
N VAL A 80 13.38 8.96 -12.62
CA VAL A 80 12.89 7.84 -13.45
C VAL A 80 12.56 6.67 -12.52
N ALA A 81 11.31 6.23 -12.56
CA ALA A 81 10.80 5.07 -11.86
C ALA A 81 10.15 4.11 -12.87
N THR A 82 10.36 2.81 -12.71
CA THR A 82 9.88 1.76 -13.62
C THR A 82 9.14 0.64 -12.89
N GLY A 83 9.51 0.37 -11.66
CA GLY A 83 8.82 -0.56 -10.76
C GLY A 83 7.59 0.07 -10.11
N PHE A 84 6.57 -0.73 -9.81
CA PHE A 84 5.36 -0.28 -9.11
C PHE A 84 5.72 0.40 -7.78
N TYR A 85 6.51 -0.24 -6.93
CA TYR A 85 6.82 0.28 -5.59
C TYR A 85 7.53 1.62 -5.71
N CYS A 86 8.63 1.64 -6.45
CA CYS A 86 9.41 2.85 -6.69
C CYS A 86 8.57 3.99 -7.29
N THR A 87 7.69 3.69 -8.25
CA THR A 87 6.81 4.71 -8.83
C THR A 87 5.77 5.22 -7.83
N SER A 88 5.18 4.33 -7.04
CA SER A 88 4.11 4.68 -6.11
C SER A 88 4.53 5.67 -5.03
N VAL A 89 5.81 5.64 -4.64
CA VAL A 89 6.38 6.55 -3.63
C VAL A 89 7.26 7.65 -4.22
N ASN A 90 7.58 7.61 -5.52
CA ASN A 90 8.41 8.64 -6.16
C ASN A 90 7.76 10.02 -6.03
N ASN A 91 8.53 11.01 -5.57
CA ASN A 91 8.06 12.35 -5.27
C ASN A 91 6.90 12.42 -4.27
N ASN A 92 6.66 11.38 -3.47
CA ASN A 92 5.65 11.39 -2.43
C ASN A 92 6.28 11.49 -1.03
N GLY A 93 5.47 11.91 -0.06
CA GLY A 93 5.84 11.99 1.34
C GLY A 93 5.40 10.73 2.08
N VAL A 94 6.33 10.08 2.79
CA VAL A 94 6.02 8.96 3.69
C VAL A 94 6.35 9.35 5.12
N ARG A 95 5.43 9.10 6.04
CA ARG A 95 5.67 9.26 7.49
C ARG A 95 5.27 8.01 8.25
N LYS A 96 5.80 7.90 9.48
CA LYS A 96 5.40 6.88 10.45
C LYS A 96 4.41 7.47 11.44
N ASP A 97 3.44 6.65 11.85
CA ASP A 97 2.49 6.98 12.91
C ASP A 97 1.92 5.72 13.55
N GLY A 98 2.14 5.51 14.85
CA GLY A 98 1.59 4.37 15.58
C GLY A 98 1.73 3.01 14.86
N GLY A 99 2.94 2.68 14.39
CA GLY A 99 3.24 1.44 13.65
C GLY A 99 2.67 1.36 12.22
N LYS A 100 2.31 2.51 11.62
CA LYS A 100 1.83 2.61 10.24
C LYS A 100 2.82 3.38 9.37
N LEU A 101 2.88 3.04 8.08
CA LEU A 101 3.45 3.90 7.05
C LEU A 101 2.31 4.59 6.31
N LEU A 102 2.34 5.92 6.30
CA LEU A 102 1.33 6.76 5.68
C LEU A 102 1.93 7.51 4.51
N LEU A 103 1.28 7.40 3.35
CA LEU A 103 1.69 8.01 2.10
C LEU A 103 0.81 9.21 1.79
N SER A 104 1.45 10.32 1.40
CA SER A 104 0.78 11.52 0.91
C SER A 104 1.45 12.03 -0.37
N GLY A 105 0.64 12.48 -1.33
CA GLY A 105 1.07 12.95 -2.64
C GLY A 105 0.31 12.28 -3.78
N ASP A 106 0.85 12.33 -4.98
CA ASP A 106 0.18 11.84 -6.19
C ASP A 106 0.60 10.39 -6.46
N PHE A 107 -0.31 9.46 -6.18
CA PHE A 107 -0.06 8.04 -6.31
C PHE A 107 -0.09 7.61 -7.77
N SER A 108 0.94 6.90 -8.20
CA SER A 108 1.05 6.36 -9.56
C SER A 108 1.40 4.88 -9.53
N PHE A 109 0.85 4.14 -10.50
CA PHE A 109 1.08 2.71 -10.70
C PHE A 109 2.29 2.42 -11.61
N GLY A 110 2.90 3.46 -12.18
CA GLY A 110 4.05 3.37 -13.08
C GLY A 110 3.69 2.98 -14.51
N LEU A 111 4.70 3.09 -15.39
CA LEU A 111 4.57 2.80 -16.82
C LEU A 111 4.27 1.32 -17.13
N GLY A 112 4.44 0.43 -16.15
CA GLY A 112 4.15 -1.00 -16.27
C GLY A 112 2.66 -1.35 -16.22
N ALA A 113 1.79 -0.44 -15.75
CA ALA A 113 0.35 -0.66 -15.74
C ALA A 113 -0.30 -0.06 -16.98
N SER A 114 -0.44 -0.82 -18.07
CA SER A 114 -1.19 -0.38 -19.25
C SER A 114 -2.70 -0.48 -18.98
N LEU A 115 -3.23 0.52 -18.29
CA LEU A 115 -4.64 0.64 -17.97
C LEU A 115 -5.41 1.32 -19.13
N PRO A 116 -6.69 0.98 -19.33
CA PRO A 116 -7.51 1.56 -20.40
C PRO A 116 -7.94 3.01 -20.11
N VAL A 117 -7.60 3.55 -18.94
CA VAL A 117 -7.98 4.89 -18.48
C VAL A 117 -6.82 5.55 -17.73
N GLY A 118 -6.78 6.89 -17.73
CA GLY A 118 -5.90 7.63 -16.83
C GLY A 118 -6.38 7.49 -15.38
N LEU A 119 -5.55 7.87 -14.41
CA LEU A 119 -5.92 7.88 -13.00
C LEU A 119 -5.44 9.18 -12.36
N ASP A 120 -6.30 9.78 -11.54
CA ASP A 120 -5.97 10.90 -10.67
C ASP A 120 -6.18 10.47 -9.21
N LEU A 121 -5.07 10.20 -8.51
CA LEU A 121 -5.06 9.66 -7.15
C LEU A 121 -4.19 10.47 -6.22
N ASN A 122 -4.67 11.65 -5.82
CA ASN A 122 -4.07 12.38 -4.72
C ASN A 122 -4.41 11.73 -3.37
N LEU A 123 -3.38 11.34 -2.61
CA LEU A 123 -3.48 10.70 -1.31
C LEU A 123 -3.07 11.65 -0.19
N VAL A 124 -3.76 11.55 0.94
CA VAL A 124 -3.44 12.24 2.19
C VAL A 124 -3.47 11.20 3.30
N ASP A 125 -2.32 10.99 3.94
CA ASP A 125 -2.11 10.02 5.01
C ASP A 125 -2.72 8.64 4.75
N PHE A 126 -2.63 8.16 3.50
CA PHE A 126 -3.13 6.84 3.14
C PHE A 126 -2.22 5.77 3.73
N ILE A 127 -2.78 4.88 4.55
CA ILE A 127 -2.00 3.83 5.22
C ILE A 127 -1.60 2.78 4.18
N ILE A 128 -0.33 2.71 3.81
CA ILE A 128 0.20 1.72 2.85
C ILE A 128 0.72 0.44 3.54
N PHE A 129 1.00 0.53 4.84
CA PHE A 129 1.48 -0.59 5.64
C PHE A 129 1.14 -0.36 7.12
N LYS A 130 0.88 -1.45 7.84
CA LYS A 130 0.62 -1.45 9.29
C LYS A 130 1.26 -2.68 9.92
N GLU A 131 2.16 -2.43 10.86
CA GLU A 131 3.05 -3.40 11.52
C GLU A 131 2.28 -4.57 12.16
N TYR A 132 1.20 -4.26 12.85
CA TYR A 132 0.37 -5.20 13.62
C TYR A 132 -0.92 -5.55 12.87
N ALA A 133 -1.00 -5.32 11.55
CA ALA A 133 -2.15 -5.73 10.77
C ALA A 133 -2.33 -7.25 10.77
N THR A 134 -3.57 -7.72 10.86
CA THR A 134 -3.89 -9.13 10.57
C THR A 134 -3.98 -9.35 9.06
N SER A 135 -3.74 -10.59 8.62
CA SER A 135 -3.87 -10.92 7.20
C SER A 135 -5.33 -10.72 6.74
N GLY A 136 -5.51 -9.98 5.64
CA GLY A 136 -6.81 -9.61 5.11
C GLY A 136 -7.43 -8.37 5.73
N GLU A 137 -6.82 -7.75 6.76
CA GLU A 137 -7.31 -6.50 7.33
C GLU A 137 -7.26 -5.37 6.30
N VAL A 138 -8.38 -4.69 6.06
CA VAL A 138 -8.40 -3.46 5.26
C VAL A 138 -7.76 -2.35 6.10
N LEU A 139 -6.62 -1.83 5.65
CA LEU A 139 -5.86 -0.79 6.36
C LEU A 139 -6.38 0.61 6.02
N ASN A 140 -6.71 0.83 4.75
CA ASN A 140 -7.26 2.08 4.24
C ASN A 140 -8.05 1.82 2.95
N GLU A 141 -9.08 2.63 2.72
CA GLU A 141 -9.72 2.72 1.41
C GLU A 141 -9.81 4.18 0.96
N LYS A 142 -9.72 4.43 -0.35
CA LYS A 142 -10.07 5.70 -0.99
C LYS A 142 -10.89 5.41 -2.23
N SER A 143 -12.06 6.01 -2.33
CA SER A 143 -12.91 5.93 -3.52
C SER A 143 -13.12 7.32 -4.13
N GLY A 144 -13.43 7.33 -5.42
CA GLY A 144 -13.77 8.54 -6.15
C GLY A 144 -14.28 8.23 -7.54
N SER A 145 -14.65 9.29 -8.25
CA SER A 145 -14.98 9.22 -9.66
C SER A 145 -14.53 10.47 -10.39
N PHE A 146 -14.23 10.32 -11.67
CA PHE A 146 -13.92 11.42 -12.56
C PHE A 146 -14.37 11.07 -13.98
N SER A 147 -14.47 12.11 -14.83
CA SER A 147 -14.74 11.94 -16.24
C SER A 147 -13.49 12.24 -17.05
N GLN A 148 -13.28 11.47 -18.12
CA GLN A 148 -12.22 11.72 -19.09
C GLN A 148 -12.74 11.48 -20.51
N ASP A 149 -12.20 12.21 -21.48
CA ASP A 149 -12.40 11.87 -22.89
C ASP A 149 -11.31 10.89 -23.33
N PHE A 150 -11.71 9.77 -23.93
CA PHE A 150 -10.78 8.82 -24.51
C PHE A 150 -11.11 8.64 -25.99
N ASN A 151 -10.30 9.25 -26.85
CA ASN A 151 -10.49 9.24 -28.30
C ASN A 151 -11.90 9.71 -28.73
N GLY A 152 -12.45 10.75 -28.10
CA GLY A 152 -13.79 11.28 -28.38
C GLY A 152 -14.93 10.52 -27.70
N VAL A 153 -14.62 9.50 -26.88
CA VAL A 153 -15.61 8.78 -26.08
C VAL A 153 -15.58 9.30 -24.64
N PRO A 154 -16.67 9.91 -24.13
CA PRO A 154 -16.72 10.36 -22.75
C PRO A 154 -16.84 9.15 -21.83
N LEU A 155 -15.85 8.96 -20.97
CA LEU A 155 -15.81 7.91 -19.97
C LEU A 155 -16.03 8.51 -18.59
N THR A 156 -16.82 7.81 -17.78
CA THR A 156 -16.88 8.01 -16.33
C THR A 156 -16.17 6.84 -15.66
N VAL A 157 -15.13 7.15 -14.91
CA VAL A 157 -14.30 6.20 -14.18
C VAL A 157 -14.65 6.31 -12.71
N GLU A 158 -15.09 5.21 -12.11
CA GLU A 158 -15.23 5.05 -10.68
C GLU A 158 -14.10 4.15 -10.18
N TYR A 159 -13.46 4.53 -9.07
CA TYR A 159 -12.35 3.77 -8.52
C TYR A 159 -12.52 3.50 -7.03
N LYS A 160 -11.87 2.42 -6.57
CA LYS A 160 -11.61 2.15 -5.17
C LYS A 160 -10.17 1.64 -5.01
N LEU A 161 -9.33 2.44 -4.38
CA LEU A 161 -7.99 2.08 -3.94
C LEU A 161 -8.06 1.53 -2.52
N LYS A 162 -7.47 0.36 -2.28
CA LYS A 162 -7.40 -0.27 -0.96
C LYS A 162 -5.96 -0.66 -0.63
N SER A 163 -5.62 -0.57 0.64
CA SER A 163 -4.48 -1.26 1.22
C SER A 163 -4.95 -2.35 2.18
N ILE A 164 -4.29 -3.50 2.14
CA ILE A 164 -4.68 -4.69 2.92
C ILE A 164 -3.45 -5.28 3.61
N GLY A 165 -3.59 -5.60 4.89
CA GLY A 165 -2.58 -6.32 5.66
C GLY A 165 -2.36 -7.72 5.10
N GLY A 166 -1.10 -8.14 5.02
CA GLY A 166 -0.72 -9.47 4.54
C GLY A 166 -0.23 -10.39 5.65
N GLU A 167 0.51 -11.40 5.21
CA GLU A 167 1.07 -12.47 6.05
C GLU A 167 2.34 -12.02 6.77
N ASN A 168 2.66 -12.68 7.88
CA ASN A 168 3.93 -12.54 8.58
C ASN A 168 4.81 -13.77 8.32
N PHE A 169 6.08 -13.54 8.06
CA PHE A 169 7.07 -14.57 7.77
C PHE A 169 8.27 -14.39 8.71
N ALA A 170 8.53 -15.40 9.53
CA ALA A 170 9.75 -15.43 10.34
C ALA A 170 11.00 -15.51 9.45
N ASN A 171 10.94 -16.37 8.43
CA ASN A 171 11.91 -16.53 7.36
C ASN A 171 11.18 -16.45 6.02
N TYR A 172 11.76 -15.73 5.07
CA TYR A 172 11.22 -15.55 3.72
C TYR A 172 12.35 -15.65 2.71
N SER A 173 12.14 -16.41 1.64
CA SER A 173 13.01 -16.38 0.47
C SER A 173 12.24 -15.70 -0.64
N SER A 174 12.80 -14.64 -1.22
CA SER A 174 12.23 -14.07 -2.45
C SER A 174 12.33 -15.08 -3.60
N PRO A 175 11.53 -14.94 -4.67
CA PRO A 175 11.55 -15.88 -5.80
C PRO A 175 12.90 -16.03 -6.50
N ASN A 176 13.79 -15.03 -6.42
CA ASN A 176 15.16 -15.11 -6.93
C ASN A 176 16.14 -15.83 -5.97
N GLY A 177 15.69 -16.26 -4.78
CA GLY A 177 16.46 -17.04 -3.82
C GLY A 177 17.08 -16.26 -2.67
N ASP A 178 16.92 -14.93 -2.61
CA ASP A 178 17.52 -14.13 -1.54
C ASP A 178 16.78 -14.31 -0.20
N PRO A 179 17.50 -14.59 0.90
CA PRO A 179 16.89 -14.82 2.20
C PRO A 179 16.68 -13.52 3.00
N TYR A 180 15.52 -13.44 3.64
CA TYR A 180 15.13 -12.36 4.55
C TYR A 180 14.49 -12.93 5.81
N THR A 181 14.57 -12.18 6.91
CA THR A 181 13.90 -12.53 8.17
C THR A 181 12.94 -11.45 8.59
N ASN A 182 11.94 -11.81 9.39
CA ASN A 182 10.94 -10.88 9.91
C ASN A 182 10.31 -10.04 8.78
N VAL A 183 9.71 -10.73 7.81
CA VAL A 183 9.05 -10.12 6.67
C VAL A 183 7.55 -10.05 6.93
N LYS A 184 6.93 -8.93 6.57
CA LYS A 184 5.47 -8.81 6.53
C LYS A 184 5.04 -8.35 5.15
N SER A 185 4.01 -8.97 4.59
CA SER A 185 3.43 -8.50 3.33
C SER A 185 2.31 -7.49 3.53
N THR A 186 2.08 -6.66 2.52
CA THR A 186 0.92 -5.76 2.38
C THR A 186 0.49 -5.78 0.91
N LYS A 187 -0.78 -5.46 0.65
CA LYS A 187 -1.32 -5.39 -0.71
C LYS A 187 -1.91 -4.02 -0.98
N ILE A 188 -1.63 -3.48 -2.16
CA ILE A 188 -2.36 -2.36 -2.75
C ILE A 188 -3.24 -2.90 -3.87
N ILE A 189 -4.52 -2.58 -3.82
CA ILE A 189 -5.53 -3.03 -4.80
C ILE A 189 -6.24 -1.82 -5.38
N LEU A 190 -6.25 -1.71 -6.71
CA LEU A 190 -7.09 -0.76 -7.43
C LEU A 190 -8.24 -1.52 -8.09
N ASN A 191 -9.46 -1.21 -7.68
CA ASN A 191 -10.68 -1.62 -8.35
C ASN A 191 -11.18 -0.48 -9.25
N LEU A 192 -11.57 -0.80 -10.48
CA LEU A 192 -12.15 0.16 -11.42
C LEU A 192 -13.50 -0.33 -11.94
N LYS A 193 -14.39 0.64 -12.17
CA LYS A 193 -15.59 0.53 -12.99
C LYS A 193 -15.58 1.67 -13.97
N VAL A 194 -15.83 1.38 -15.25
CA VAL A 194 -15.83 2.39 -16.31
C VAL A 194 -17.15 2.31 -17.06
N THR A 195 -17.79 3.46 -17.26
CA THR A 195 -19.02 3.59 -18.03
C THR A 195 -18.87 4.71 -19.05
N THR A 196 -19.73 4.71 -20.06
CA THR A 196 -19.88 5.82 -21.03
C THR A 196 -21.35 6.13 -21.20
N THR A 197 -21.68 7.38 -21.54
CA THR A 197 -23.05 7.77 -21.90
C THR A 197 -23.09 8.08 -23.40
N GLN A 198 -23.97 7.39 -24.11
CA GLN A 198 -24.18 7.55 -25.55
C GLN A 198 -25.63 7.97 -25.82
N VAL A 199 -25.87 8.76 -26.86
CA VAL A 199 -27.22 9.25 -27.19
C VAL A 199 -27.76 8.50 -28.40
N PHE A 200 -28.86 7.76 -28.20
CA PHE A 200 -29.57 7.06 -29.28
C PHE A 200 -30.94 7.70 -29.47
N ALA A 201 -31.21 8.22 -30.67
CA ALA A 201 -32.48 8.90 -31.00
C ALA A 201 -32.88 10.00 -29.99
N GLY A 202 -31.90 10.75 -29.47
CA GLY A 202 -32.11 11.81 -28.47
C GLY A 202 -32.22 11.32 -27.01
N ILE A 203 -32.12 10.01 -26.76
CA ILE A 203 -32.19 9.43 -25.41
C ILE A 203 -30.77 9.05 -24.94
N PRO A 204 -30.31 9.55 -23.78
CA PRO A 204 -29.03 9.13 -23.21
C PRO A 204 -29.14 7.70 -22.64
N VAL A 205 -28.20 6.84 -23.02
CA VAL A 205 -28.06 5.46 -22.58
C VAL A 205 -26.68 5.29 -21.96
N THR A 206 -26.62 4.74 -20.75
CA THR A 206 -25.35 4.41 -20.08
C THR A 206 -24.93 3.00 -20.44
N ILE A 207 -23.68 2.85 -20.90
CA ILE A 207 -23.08 1.59 -21.29
C ILE A 207 -21.91 1.31 -20.35
N THR A 208 -21.87 0.09 -19.80
CA THR A 208 -20.73 -0.38 -19.00
C THR A 208 -19.60 -0.79 -19.92
N VAL A 209 -18.46 -0.14 -19.78
CA VAL A 209 -17.22 -0.42 -20.54
C VAL A 209 -16.37 -1.44 -19.80
N LEU A 210 -16.19 -1.23 -18.50
CA LEU A 210 -15.48 -2.11 -17.58
C LEU A 210 -16.38 -2.35 -16.37
N ALA A 211 -16.84 -3.60 -16.20
CA ALA A 211 -17.52 -3.99 -14.97
C ALA A 211 -16.55 -3.90 -13.78
N PRO A 212 -17.04 -3.63 -12.55
CA PRO A 212 -16.20 -3.52 -11.36
C PRO A 212 -15.25 -4.72 -11.21
N GLN A 213 -13.95 -4.47 -11.26
CA GLN A 213 -12.94 -5.51 -11.10
C GLN A 213 -11.62 -4.92 -10.59
N ASP A 214 -10.83 -5.77 -9.92
CA ASP A 214 -9.50 -5.40 -9.46
C ASP A 214 -8.56 -5.38 -10.66
N VAL A 215 -8.17 -4.18 -11.10
CA VAL A 215 -7.33 -4.00 -12.28
C VAL A 215 -5.84 -4.01 -11.96
N VAL A 216 -5.49 -3.66 -10.73
CA VAL A 216 -4.13 -3.79 -10.22
C VAL A 216 -4.18 -4.42 -8.82
N THR A 217 -3.37 -5.44 -8.61
CA THR A 217 -3.06 -5.98 -7.29
C THR A 217 -1.55 -6.07 -7.16
N SER A 218 -0.98 -5.26 -6.27
CA SER A 218 0.45 -5.30 -5.97
C SER A 218 0.68 -5.75 -4.53
N THR A 219 1.44 -6.82 -4.34
CA THR A 219 1.84 -7.33 -3.03
C THR A 219 3.29 -6.94 -2.76
N GLN A 220 3.55 -6.15 -1.72
CA GLN A 220 4.90 -5.79 -1.28
C GLN A 220 5.27 -6.63 -0.05
N TYR A 221 6.51 -7.09 0.01
CA TYR A 221 7.09 -7.83 1.11
C TYR A 221 8.13 -6.93 1.78
N ILE A 222 7.91 -6.60 3.05
CA ILE A 222 8.70 -5.64 3.79
C ILE A 222 9.47 -6.36 4.89
N ALA A 223 10.80 -6.36 4.80
CA ALA A 223 11.68 -6.95 5.81
C ALA A 223 12.06 -5.91 6.86
N LYS A 224 12.00 -6.30 8.13
CA LYS A 224 12.40 -5.47 9.27
C LYS A 224 13.81 -4.91 9.07
N ASN A 225 13.99 -3.62 9.36
CA ASN A 225 15.24 -2.86 9.25
C ASN A 225 15.80 -2.71 7.82
N ILE A 226 15.10 -3.20 6.79
CA ILE A 226 15.53 -3.08 5.40
C ILE A 226 14.53 -2.21 4.65
N GLY A 227 13.26 -2.62 4.58
CA GLY A 227 12.26 -2.02 3.70
C GLY A 227 11.65 -3.05 2.76
N VAL A 228 11.13 -2.61 1.62
CA VAL A 228 10.55 -3.52 0.61
C VAL A 228 11.69 -4.34 -0.02
N VAL A 229 11.59 -5.67 0.10
CA VAL A 229 12.58 -6.63 -0.42
C VAL A 229 12.11 -7.34 -1.68
N TYR A 230 10.79 -7.43 -1.86
CA TYR A 230 10.17 -8.00 -3.04
C TYR A 230 8.79 -7.38 -3.28
N THR A 231 8.45 -7.13 -4.54
CA THR A 231 7.11 -6.72 -4.98
C THR A 231 6.65 -7.63 -6.10
N ASN A 232 5.37 -8.05 -6.05
CA ASN A 232 4.70 -8.71 -7.16
C ASN A 232 3.44 -7.93 -7.53
N THR A 233 3.39 -7.41 -8.75
CA THR A 233 2.29 -6.62 -9.28
C THR A 233 1.62 -7.33 -10.44
N LEU A 234 0.33 -7.66 -10.28
CA LEU A 234 -0.53 -8.11 -11.36
C LEU A 234 -1.37 -6.93 -11.83
N THR A 235 -1.26 -6.60 -13.12
CA THR A 235 -2.19 -5.70 -13.82
C THR A 235 -3.02 -6.54 -14.78
N THR A 236 -4.33 -6.54 -14.61
CA THR A 236 -5.23 -7.31 -15.48
C THR A 236 -6.55 -6.61 -15.67
N TYR A 237 -7.18 -6.77 -16.83
CA TYR A 237 -8.55 -6.31 -17.02
C TYR A 237 -9.26 -7.15 -18.07
N THR A 238 -10.59 -7.14 -18.02
CA THR A 238 -11.49 -7.65 -19.07
C THR A 238 -12.59 -6.62 -19.32
N LEU A 239 -12.63 -6.10 -20.54
CA LEU A 239 -13.62 -5.16 -21.05
C LEU A 239 -14.75 -5.89 -21.80
N ASP A 240 -15.88 -5.22 -21.97
CA ASP A 240 -16.84 -5.61 -23.00
C ASP A 240 -16.19 -5.53 -24.39
N SER A 241 -16.39 -6.52 -25.25
CA SER A 241 -15.70 -6.62 -26.55
C SER A 241 -16.12 -5.51 -27.53
N THR A 242 -17.37 -5.05 -27.46
CA THR A 242 -17.88 -3.95 -28.29
C THR A 242 -17.29 -2.63 -27.82
N ALA A 243 -17.24 -2.42 -26.50
CA ALA A 243 -16.61 -1.27 -25.89
C ALA A 243 -15.09 -1.21 -26.20
N ALA A 244 -14.38 -2.34 -26.08
CA ALA A 244 -12.96 -2.43 -26.39
C ALA A 244 -12.65 -2.06 -27.85
N THR A 245 -13.46 -2.58 -28.79
CA THR A 245 -13.36 -2.24 -30.21
C THR A 245 -13.57 -0.76 -30.46
N THR A 246 -14.57 -0.15 -29.80
CA THR A 246 -14.87 1.28 -29.91
C THR A 246 -13.73 2.14 -29.40
N LEU A 247 -13.09 1.73 -28.30
CA LEU A 247 -11.95 2.43 -27.70
C LEU A 247 -10.62 2.17 -28.42
N GLY A 248 -10.56 1.16 -29.31
CA GLY A 248 -9.33 0.78 -29.99
C GLY A 248 -8.28 0.17 -29.05
N VAL A 249 -8.71 -0.49 -27.98
CA VAL A 249 -7.85 -1.16 -26.99
C VAL A 249 -8.11 -2.67 -26.98
N PRO A 250 -7.15 -3.51 -26.58
CA PRO A 250 -7.40 -4.95 -26.41
C PRO A 250 -8.52 -5.20 -25.40
N PRO A 251 -9.43 -6.17 -25.64
CA PRO A 251 -10.53 -6.47 -24.73
C PRO A 251 -10.06 -7.09 -23.41
N THR A 252 -8.88 -7.71 -23.41
CA THR A 252 -8.24 -8.23 -22.20
C THR A 252 -6.77 -7.86 -22.19
N ASN A 253 -6.21 -7.76 -21.00
CA ASN A 253 -4.79 -7.65 -20.78
C ASN A 253 -4.42 -8.34 -19.48
N THR A 254 -3.25 -8.96 -19.43
CA THR A 254 -2.68 -9.48 -18.20
C THR A 254 -1.17 -9.30 -18.25
N GLN A 255 -0.62 -8.68 -17.22
CA GLN A 255 0.80 -8.39 -17.10
C GLN A 255 1.22 -8.56 -15.64
N THR A 256 2.35 -9.22 -15.45
CA THR A 256 3.00 -9.35 -14.15
C THR A 256 4.29 -8.54 -14.17
N GLN A 257 4.55 -7.81 -13.10
CA GLN A 257 5.83 -7.17 -12.82
C GLN A 257 6.31 -7.57 -11.44
N GLU A 258 7.54 -8.04 -11.36
CA GLU A 258 8.23 -8.38 -10.14
C GLU A 258 9.38 -7.37 -9.90
N GLU A 259 9.59 -6.97 -8.65
CA GLU A 259 10.71 -6.10 -8.25
C GLU A 259 11.49 -6.82 -7.16
N PHE A 260 12.79 -7.02 -7.38
CA PHE A 260 13.68 -7.69 -6.43
C PHE A 260 14.67 -6.68 -5.88
N LEU A 261 14.82 -6.62 -4.56
CA LEU A 261 15.85 -5.81 -3.95
C LEU A 261 17.23 -6.36 -4.33
N ASP A 262 18.13 -5.48 -4.78
CA ASP A 262 19.51 -5.85 -5.11
C ASP A 262 20.52 -5.21 -4.15
N THR A 263 20.55 -3.87 -4.06
CA THR A 263 21.45 -3.17 -3.14
C THR A 263 20.70 -2.14 -2.30
N PHE A 264 21.16 -1.91 -1.08
CA PHE A 264 20.58 -0.89 -0.21
C PHE A 264 21.61 -0.33 0.77
N LEU A 265 21.31 0.87 1.27
CA LEU A 265 21.93 1.45 2.46
C LEU A 265 20.82 1.91 3.38
N VAL A 266 20.85 1.40 4.60
CA VAL A 266 20.01 1.86 5.71
C VAL A 266 20.96 2.38 6.78
N ASN A 267 20.85 3.67 7.09
CA ASN A 267 21.55 4.33 8.18
C ASN A 267 20.80 4.19 9.50
#